data_AF-A0A6P0RK77-F1
#
_entry.id   AF-A0A6P0RK77-F1
#
_cell.length_a   1.000
_cell.length_b   1.000
_cell.length_c   1.000
_cell.angle_alpha   90.00
_cell.angle_beta   90.00
_cell.angle_gamma   90.00
#
_symmetry.space_group_name_H-M   'P 1'
#
loop_
_entity.id
_entity.type
_entity.pdbx_description
1 polymer ?
#
loop_
_entity_poly.entity_id
_entity_poly.type
_entity_poly.pdbx_seq_one_letter_code
_entity_poly.pdbx_strand_id
1 'polypeptide(L)'
;MGVGIPTVSIEVEPETVDENGDEYSLTFNLNVPAPEGGLRVIWSETDSDDELGDLDFPPELTNASNLESLDPVGAEIGRSAITIDEGETTATVTWTTIFDGEDEEDETTTIELQPGDGYVVDSENQVGEIVIENTSIDDGVRIEGTPQADNISGGTGEDTIIGLNDADTLVGSAGDDEIIGSRGNDSLFGKEDDDELQGRQGNDHLFGGDGDDEINGGQGRDRINGGPGFDTLSGGASIDIFIYNSNQPFEEEDLGIDLITDFQPDLRPDEAGNQGDRILLDRSSFTDLESNAGIGFSVDSDFEIVATDDEVSDSDAFIVYSEESGFLFYLAGGNFNGDLSIFAQLDGAPTITEDNFQIR
;
A
#
# COMPACT_ATOMS: atom_id res chain seq x y z
N MET A 1 -42.89 23.49 16.91
CA MET A 1 -41.51 22.97 17.06
C MET A 1 -41.32 22.01 15.91
N GLY A 2 -40.20 22.09 15.19
CA GLY A 2 -39.98 21.19 14.05
C GLY A 2 -39.77 19.75 14.53
N VAL A 3 -40.22 18.79 13.73
CA VAL A 3 -39.81 17.38 13.86
C VAL A 3 -38.43 17.25 13.17
N GLY A 4 -37.59 16.34 13.65
CA GLY A 4 -36.31 16.03 13.01
C GLY A 4 -36.49 15.22 11.73
N ILE A 5 -35.44 15.15 10.91
CA ILE A 5 -35.41 14.37 9.67
C ILE A 5 -34.65 13.06 9.94
N PRO A 6 -35.12 11.87 9.51
CA PRO A 6 -34.41 10.61 9.70
C PRO A 6 -33.17 10.45 8.81
N THR A 7 -32.19 9.69 9.29
CA THR A 7 -31.11 9.08 8.48
C THR A 7 -31.12 7.56 8.70
N VAL A 8 -30.66 6.81 7.69
CA VAL A 8 -30.52 5.34 7.72
C VAL A 8 -29.04 4.97 7.89
N SER A 9 -28.74 3.87 8.58
CA SER A 9 -27.47 3.14 8.47
C SER A 9 -27.74 1.63 8.34
N ILE A 10 -26.76 0.89 7.83
CA ILE A 10 -26.87 -0.55 7.50
C ILE A 10 -25.76 -1.31 8.25
N GLU A 11 -26.04 -2.55 8.64
CA GLU A 11 -25.16 -3.41 9.44
C GLU A 11 -25.33 -4.87 8.98
N VAL A 12 -24.22 -5.61 8.83
CA VAL A 12 -24.20 -7.01 8.35
C VAL A 12 -23.57 -7.90 9.41
N GLU A 13 -24.22 -9.00 9.78
CA GLU A 13 -23.66 -10.03 10.66
C GLU A 13 -23.77 -11.43 10.01
N PRO A 14 -22.65 -12.17 9.86
CA PRO A 14 -22.66 -13.59 9.51
C PRO A 14 -22.83 -14.47 10.76
N GLU A 15 -23.75 -15.45 10.73
CA GLU A 15 -23.85 -16.52 11.72
C GLU A 15 -23.22 -17.83 11.21
N THR A 16 -23.09 -18.82 12.09
CA THR A 16 -22.04 -19.84 11.99
C THR A 16 -22.34 -20.99 11.02
N VAL A 17 -21.35 -21.27 10.15
CA VAL A 17 -21.16 -22.53 9.41
C VAL A 17 -21.59 -23.76 10.23
N ASP A 18 -22.56 -24.49 9.70
CA ASP A 18 -23.09 -25.75 10.19
C ASP A 18 -22.93 -26.83 9.09
N GLU A 19 -23.19 -28.11 9.37
CA GLU A 19 -23.07 -29.19 8.36
C GLU A 19 -24.12 -29.11 7.22
N ASN A 20 -24.87 -28.01 7.14
CA ASN A 20 -25.85 -27.67 6.11
C ASN A 20 -25.64 -26.23 5.55
N GLY A 21 -24.46 -25.61 5.72
CA GLY A 21 -24.12 -24.31 5.11
C GLY A 21 -24.24 -23.08 6.03
N ASP A 22 -24.28 -21.88 5.42
CA ASP A 22 -24.04 -20.58 6.07
C ASP A 22 -25.28 -19.68 6.11
N GLU A 23 -25.47 -18.91 7.20
CA GLU A 23 -26.59 -17.97 7.38
C GLU A 23 -26.10 -16.52 7.57
N TYR A 24 -26.68 -15.58 6.81
CA TYR A 24 -26.27 -14.17 6.74
C TYR A 24 -27.44 -13.23 7.07
N SER A 25 -27.15 -12.09 7.73
CA SER A 25 -28.18 -11.11 8.09
C SER A 25 -27.79 -9.66 7.80
N LEU A 26 -28.81 -8.84 7.48
CA LEU A 26 -28.71 -7.44 7.07
C LEU A 26 -29.71 -6.57 7.85
N THR A 27 -29.24 -5.64 8.67
CA THR A 27 -30.05 -4.79 9.55
C THR A 27 -29.98 -3.31 9.18
N PHE A 28 -31.14 -2.68 9.04
CA PHE A 28 -31.33 -1.25 8.76
C PHE A 28 -31.72 -0.52 10.05
N ASN A 29 -31.04 0.57 10.37
CA ASN A 29 -31.19 1.37 11.59
C ASN A 29 -31.53 2.84 11.28
N LEU A 30 -32.44 3.47 12.04
CA LEU A 30 -32.83 4.89 11.91
C LEU A 30 -32.41 5.73 13.13
N ASN A 31 -31.91 6.95 12.88
CA ASN A 31 -31.52 7.88 13.96
C ASN A 31 -32.72 8.52 14.71
N VAL A 32 -33.92 8.57 14.08
CA VAL A 32 -35.20 8.94 14.70
C VAL A 32 -36.34 8.10 14.07
N PRO A 33 -37.47 7.90 14.77
CA PRO A 33 -38.60 7.12 14.27
C PRO A 33 -39.09 7.48 12.86
N ALA A 34 -39.49 6.46 12.09
CA ALA A 34 -40.02 6.60 10.74
C ALA A 34 -41.27 7.52 10.68
N PRO A 35 -41.45 8.30 9.60
CA PRO A 35 -42.49 9.33 9.49
C PRO A 35 -43.91 8.76 9.27
N GLU A 36 -44.92 9.63 9.34
CA GLU A 36 -46.33 9.29 9.07
C GLU A 36 -46.47 8.64 7.67
N GLY A 37 -46.99 7.41 7.64
CA GLY A 37 -47.05 6.56 6.44
C GLY A 37 -45.86 5.62 6.19
N GLY A 38 -44.82 5.61 7.04
CA GLY A 38 -43.70 4.66 6.99
C GLY A 38 -42.64 4.94 5.91
N LEU A 39 -41.51 4.22 5.99
CA LEU A 39 -40.36 4.32 5.06
C LEU A 39 -40.09 2.97 4.40
N ARG A 40 -39.84 2.95 3.09
CA ARG A 40 -39.54 1.75 2.29
C ARG A 40 -38.21 1.91 1.57
N VAL A 41 -37.42 0.84 1.57
CA VAL A 41 -36.04 0.73 1.07
C VAL A 41 -36.01 -0.34 -0.03
N ILE A 42 -35.31 -0.11 -1.14
CA ILE A 42 -35.29 -1.01 -2.33
C ILE A 42 -33.86 -1.11 -2.90
N TRP A 43 -33.43 -2.31 -3.30
CA TRP A 43 -32.15 -2.59 -3.98
C TRP A 43 -32.35 -3.56 -5.15
N SER A 44 -31.30 -3.84 -5.94
CA SER A 44 -31.33 -4.77 -7.09
C SER A 44 -30.14 -5.75 -7.05
N GLU A 45 -30.13 -6.72 -7.97
CA GLU A 45 -29.03 -7.70 -8.18
C GLU A 45 -28.70 -7.79 -9.70
N THR A 46 -27.44 -8.02 -10.07
CA THR A 46 -26.97 -8.03 -11.48
C THR A 46 -26.16 -9.27 -11.88
N ASP A 47 -26.39 -9.71 -13.13
CA ASP A 47 -25.79 -10.87 -13.81
C ASP A 47 -25.57 -10.49 -15.30
N SER A 48 -24.49 -10.98 -15.93
CA SER A 48 -24.15 -10.62 -17.32
C SER A 48 -23.35 -11.65 -18.14
N ASP A 49 -22.27 -12.23 -17.61
CA ASP A 49 -21.29 -12.99 -18.41
C ASP A 49 -20.56 -14.13 -17.65
N ASP A 50 -21.38 -14.96 -16.99
CA ASP A 50 -21.10 -16.27 -16.37
C ASP A 50 -20.21 -16.22 -15.10
N GLU A 51 -20.71 -16.52 -13.89
CA GLU A 51 -22.07 -16.72 -13.36
C GLU A 51 -21.84 -16.84 -11.82
N LEU A 52 -22.15 -15.93 -10.87
CA LEU A 52 -22.87 -14.64 -10.74
C LEU A 52 -22.04 -13.74 -9.74
N GLY A 53 -22.37 -12.52 -9.27
CA GLY A 53 -23.41 -11.51 -9.52
C GLY A 53 -23.54 -10.48 -8.36
N ASP A 54 -23.49 -9.16 -8.63
CA ASP A 54 -23.35 -8.06 -7.63
C ASP A 54 -24.66 -7.48 -7.05
N LEU A 55 -24.58 -6.89 -5.84
CA LEU A 55 -25.67 -6.12 -5.19
C LEU A 55 -25.69 -4.63 -5.59
N ASP A 56 -26.81 -4.20 -6.17
CA ASP A 56 -27.05 -2.86 -6.70
C ASP A 56 -27.55 -1.90 -5.60
N PHE A 57 -26.59 -1.37 -4.86
CA PHE A 57 -26.71 -0.16 -4.05
C PHE A 57 -26.62 1.09 -4.98
N PRO A 58 -27.06 2.30 -4.55
CA PRO A 58 -27.47 2.66 -3.20
C PRO A 58 -28.99 2.84 -3.06
N PRO A 59 -29.59 2.37 -1.95
CA PRO A 59 -30.97 1.91 -1.99
C PRO A 59 -32.02 3.03 -2.13
N GLU A 60 -33.01 2.77 -2.98
CA GLU A 60 -34.09 3.71 -3.30
C GLU A 60 -35.05 3.86 -2.11
N LEU A 61 -35.12 5.07 -1.54
CA LEU A 61 -35.98 5.40 -0.40
C LEU A 61 -37.32 6.01 -0.85
N THR A 62 -38.43 5.39 -0.46
CA THR A 62 -39.79 5.80 -0.80
C THR A 62 -40.71 5.83 0.43
N ASN A 63 -41.76 6.65 0.42
CA ASN A 63 -42.77 6.64 1.48
C ASN A 63 -43.69 5.42 1.31
N ALA A 64 -43.87 4.63 2.38
CA ALA A 64 -44.56 3.33 2.31
C ALA A 64 -46.08 3.41 2.09
N SER A 65 -46.65 4.60 1.91
CA SER A 65 -48.04 4.79 1.46
C SER A 65 -48.21 4.87 -0.07
N ASN A 66 -47.13 5.08 -0.85
CA ASN A 66 -47.13 5.13 -2.32
C ASN A 66 -46.33 3.97 -2.94
N LEU A 67 -46.71 2.74 -2.58
CA LEU A 67 -46.03 1.52 -3.05
C LEU A 67 -46.59 1.03 -4.39
N GLU A 68 -45.75 1.03 -5.42
CA GLU A 68 -45.99 0.36 -6.71
C GLU A 68 -45.34 -1.04 -6.77
N SER A 69 -45.64 -1.80 -7.84
CA SER A 69 -45.22 -3.19 -8.02
C SER A 69 -43.73 -3.33 -8.32
N LEU A 70 -43.10 -4.40 -7.85
CA LEU A 70 -41.77 -4.86 -8.27
C LEU A 70 -41.94 -5.99 -9.30
N ASP A 71 -42.65 -5.72 -10.41
CA ASP A 71 -42.70 -6.64 -11.55
C ASP A 71 -41.38 -6.51 -12.35
N PRO A 72 -40.71 -7.62 -12.73
CA PRO A 72 -39.38 -7.57 -13.36
C PRO A 72 -39.25 -6.67 -14.60
N VAL A 73 -38.27 -5.76 -14.58
CA VAL A 73 -37.96 -4.80 -15.65
C VAL A 73 -36.69 -5.18 -16.44
N GLY A 74 -36.78 -6.22 -17.27
CA GLY A 74 -35.73 -6.58 -18.26
C GLY A 74 -35.07 -7.92 -17.96
N ALA A 75 -33.75 -7.89 -17.79
CA ALA A 75 -32.94 -8.85 -17.03
C ALA A 75 -32.19 -7.96 -16.02
N GLU A 76 -32.45 -7.96 -14.72
CA GLU A 76 -33.35 -8.79 -13.89
C GLU A 76 -32.97 -10.26 -13.78
N ILE A 77 -32.30 -10.54 -12.66
CA ILE A 77 -32.86 -11.44 -11.65
C ILE A 77 -33.22 -10.67 -10.35
N GLY A 78 -34.16 -9.73 -10.42
CA GLY A 78 -34.86 -9.20 -9.23
C GLY A 78 -34.54 -7.76 -8.79
N ARG A 79 -35.56 -7.14 -8.14
CA ARG A 79 -35.39 -6.05 -7.16
C ARG A 79 -36.00 -6.48 -5.82
N SER A 80 -35.28 -6.22 -4.74
CA SER A 80 -35.64 -6.61 -3.37
C SER A 80 -35.94 -5.37 -2.51
N ALA A 81 -36.73 -5.51 -1.45
CA ALA A 81 -37.17 -4.35 -0.64
C ALA A 81 -37.61 -4.69 0.79
N ILE A 82 -37.39 -3.76 1.72
CA ILE A 82 -37.89 -3.81 3.12
C ILE A 82 -38.64 -2.52 3.49
N THR A 83 -39.52 -2.59 4.50
CA THR A 83 -40.27 -1.45 5.03
C THR A 83 -40.05 -1.30 6.54
N ILE A 84 -39.85 -0.07 6.98
CA ILE A 84 -39.80 0.33 8.40
C ILE A 84 -41.14 1.03 8.71
N ASP A 85 -41.92 0.43 9.61
CA ASP A 85 -43.26 0.89 9.98
C ASP A 85 -43.23 2.28 10.66
N GLU A 86 -44.31 3.05 10.50
CA GLU A 86 -44.48 4.37 11.13
C GLU A 86 -44.23 4.32 12.65
N GLY A 87 -43.26 5.11 13.12
CA GLY A 87 -42.88 5.17 14.53
C GLY A 87 -41.81 4.16 14.98
N GLU A 88 -41.42 3.20 14.15
CA GLU A 88 -40.31 2.28 14.42
C GLU A 88 -38.96 2.84 13.93
N THR A 89 -37.86 2.21 14.36
CA THR A 89 -36.49 2.65 14.04
C THR A 89 -35.60 1.60 13.39
N THR A 90 -36.05 0.35 13.21
CA THR A 90 -35.18 -0.76 12.77
C THR A 90 -35.93 -1.82 11.97
N ALA A 91 -35.27 -2.46 11.00
CA ALA A 91 -35.77 -3.66 10.31
C ALA A 91 -34.63 -4.54 9.77
N THR A 92 -34.82 -5.86 9.65
CA THR A 92 -33.76 -6.84 9.34
C THR A 92 -34.21 -7.87 8.30
N VAL A 93 -33.27 -8.36 7.49
CA VAL A 93 -33.40 -9.45 6.50
C VAL A 93 -32.36 -10.55 6.80
N THR A 94 -32.65 -11.80 6.43
CA THR A 94 -31.77 -12.97 6.67
C THR A 94 -31.89 -13.98 5.52
N TRP A 95 -30.81 -14.65 5.12
CA TRP A 95 -30.79 -15.70 4.09
C TRP A 95 -29.72 -16.78 4.37
N THR A 96 -29.73 -17.89 3.61
CA THR A 96 -28.90 -19.09 3.86
C THR A 96 -28.44 -19.74 2.54
N THR A 97 -27.23 -20.32 2.48
CA THR A 97 -26.67 -21.07 1.33
C THR A 97 -26.49 -22.57 1.65
N ILE A 98 -26.80 -23.49 0.71
CA ILE A 98 -26.90 -24.96 0.95
C ILE A 98 -26.84 -25.79 -0.38
N PHE A 99 -27.26 -27.07 -0.31
CA PHE A 99 -27.38 -28.15 -1.32
C PHE A 99 -28.82 -28.76 -1.26
N ASP A 100 -29.28 -29.99 -1.57
CA ASP A 100 -28.83 -31.40 -1.68
C ASP A 100 -28.06 -32.06 -0.51
N GLY A 101 -26.82 -32.53 -0.69
CA GLY A 101 -26.00 -33.11 0.40
C GLY A 101 -25.04 -34.24 -0.03
N GLU A 102 -23.78 -34.32 0.43
CA GLU A 102 -23.07 -33.36 1.29
C GLU A 102 -21.59 -33.20 0.82
N ASP A 103 -21.26 -32.39 -0.20
CA ASP A 103 -21.97 -31.24 -0.81
C ASP A 103 -21.57 -31.03 -2.31
N GLU A 104 -22.31 -30.27 -3.14
CA GLU A 104 -22.08 -30.16 -4.63
C GLU A 104 -22.74 -28.92 -5.36
N GLU A 105 -22.56 -27.65 -4.92
CA GLU A 105 -22.96 -26.38 -5.64
C GLU A 105 -22.01 -25.18 -5.30
N ASP A 106 -21.86 -24.17 -6.19
CA ASP A 106 -20.69 -23.25 -6.27
C ASP A 106 -20.71 -21.97 -5.37
N GLU A 107 -19.53 -21.34 -5.16
CA GLU A 107 -19.25 -20.25 -4.19
C GLU A 107 -19.53 -18.80 -4.68
N THR A 108 -20.03 -17.91 -3.78
CA THR A 108 -19.88 -16.42 -3.79
C THR A 108 -20.38 -15.84 -2.44
N THR A 109 -20.14 -14.60 -1.97
CA THR A 109 -19.03 -13.60 -2.05
C THR A 109 -19.28 -12.58 -0.91
N THR A 110 -18.25 -11.87 -0.41
CA THR A 110 -18.37 -10.91 0.73
C THR A 110 -18.15 -9.45 0.30
N ILE A 111 -18.77 -8.51 1.04
CA ILE A 111 -18.94 -7.08 0.73
C ILE A 111 -18.53 -6.27 1.98
N GLU A 112 -17.51 -5.40 1.92
CA GLU A 112 -17.12 -4.48 3.02
C GLU A 112 -17.38 -3.00 2.70
N LEU A 113 -17.57 -2.18 3.74
CA LEU A 113 -18.26 -0.89 3.62
C LEU A 113 -17.58 0.26 4.41
N GLN A 114 -17.14 1.37 3.78
CA GLN A 114 -16.66 2.64 4.41
C GLN A 114 -17.01 3.96 3.64
N PRO A 115 -17.04 5.16 4.31
CA PRO A 115 -18.07 6.20 4.02
C PRO A 115 -17.60 7.63 3.61
N GLY A 116 -18.53 8.45 3.08
CA GLY A 116 -18.35 9.92 2.94
C GLY A 116 -19.63 10.76 2.71
N ASP A 117 -19.99 11.61 3.70
CA ASP A 117 -21.03 12.68 3.71
C ASP A 117 -22.41 12.44 3.02
N GLY A 118 -23.48 12.30 3.82
CA GLY A 118 -24.83 11.95 3.36
C GLY A 118 -25.81 13.11 3.05
N TYR A 119 -27.03 12.74 2.63
CA TYR A 119 -27.89 13.60 1.80
C TYR A 119 -29.17 14.12 2.47
N VAL A 120 -29.80 15.11 1.82
CA VAL A 120 -31.00 15.83 2.31
C VAL A 120 -32.17 15.61 1.36
N VAL A 121 -33.32 15.20 1.91
CA VAL A 121 -34.59 15.09 1.16
C VAL A 121 -35.37 16.41 1.24
N ASP A 122 -35.91 16.86 0.10
CA ASP A 122 -36.70 18.09 0.00
C ASP A 122 -38.22 17.85 0.08
N SER A 123 -39.03 18.92 0.00
CA SER A 123 -40.49 18.82 0.11
C SER A 123 -41.21 18.27 -1.13
N GLU A 124 -40.51 18.05 -2.24
CA GLU A 124 -41.04 17.47 -3.48
C GLU A 124 -40.43 16.09 -3.77
N ASN A 125 -39.72 15.53 -2.78
CA ASN A 125 -39.22 14.15 -2.71
C ASN A 125 -38.18 13.80 -3.80
N GLN A 126 -37.47 14.80 -4.34
CA GLN A 126 -36.35 14.56 -5.25
C GLN A 126 -35.06 14.31 -4.45
N VAL A 127 -34.44 13.16 -4.68
CA VAL A 127 -33.21 12.74 -4.00
C VAL A 127 -32.00 13.40 -4.68
N GLY A 128 -31.02 13.84 -3.88
CA GLY A 128 -29.77 14.40 -4.41
C GLY A 128 -28.83 13.33 -4.97
N GLU A 129 -28.57 12.32 -4.14
CA GLU A 129 -27.53 11.27 -4.29
C GLU A 129 -27.76 10.24 -3.15
N ILE A 130 -27.08 9.08 -3.13
CA ILE A 130 -27.27 7.98 -2.16
C ILE A 130 -25.92 7.21 -2.00
N VAL A 131 -25.60 6.61 -0.83
CA VAL A 131 -24.27 6.00 -0.54
C VAL A 131 -24.25 4.47 -0.70
N ILE A 132 -23.32 3.95 -1.51
CA ILE A 132 -22.85 2.55 -1.54
C ILE A 132 -21.55 2.47 -0.76
N GLU A 133 -21.22 1.29 -0.26
CA GLU A 133 -19.85 0.93 0.09
C GLU A 133 -19.72 -0.60 -0.29
N ASN A 134 -18.60 -1.07 -0.90
CA ASN A 134 -18.34 -2.48 -1.30
C ASN A 134 -16.81 -2.73 -1.56
N THR A 135 -16.33 -3.98 -1.61
CA THR A 135 -14.92 -4.40 -1.79
C THR A 135 -14.72 -5.69 -2.61
N SER A 136 -13.50 -5.91 -3.13
CA SER A 136 -12.95 -7.18 -3.65
C SER A 136 -13.17 -7.58 -5.12
N ILE A 137 -13.17 -6.59 -6.04
CA ILE A 137 -12.37 -6.70 -7.27
C ILE A 137 -11.58 -5.41 -7.37
N ASP A 138 -10.26 -5.50 -7.49
CA ASP A 138 -9.40 -4.34 -7.62
C ASP A 138 -8.27 -4.67 -8.61
N ASP A 139 -8.43 -4.14 -9.83
CA ASP A 139 -7.43 -4.15 -10.91
C ASP A 139 -6.56 -2.87 -10.83
N GLY A 140 -6.52 -2.19 -9.67
CA GLY A 140 -5.83 -0.92 -9.43
C GLY A 140 -6.76 0.30 -9.36
N VAL A 141 -6.75 1.01 -8.23
CA VAL A 141 -7.44 2.28 -8.02
C VAL A 141 -6.50 3.47 -8.21
N ARG A 142 -6.94 4.43 -9.01
CA ARG A 142 -6.30 5.75 -9.05
C ARG A 142 -6.80 6.66 -7.92
N ILE A 143 -6.00 6.82 -6.87
CA ILE A 143 -6.29 7.68 -5.71
C ILE A 143 -5.52 9.01 -5.83
N GLU A 144 -6.25 10.14 -5.82
CA GLU A 144 -5.67 11.48 -5.69
C GLU A 144 -6.10 12.10 -4.36
N GLY A 145 -5.13 12.42 -3.52
CA GLY A 145 -5.32 12.98 -2.18
C GLY A 145 -5.74 14.46 -2.18
N THR A 146 -5.56 15.09 -1.03
CA THR A 146 -5.90 16.47 -0.77
C THR A 146 -4.64 17.34 -0.69
N PRO A 147 -4.73 18.67 -0.75
CA PRO A 147 -3.56 19.53 -0.50
C PRO A 147 -3.16 19.64 0.99
N GLN A 148 -3.41 18.60 1.80
CA GLN A 148 -3.15 18.51 3.23
C GLN A 148 -2.66 17.09 3.56
N ALA A 149 -1.82 16.97 4.60
CA ALA A 149 -1.26 15.70 5.08
C ALA A 149 -2.29 14.57 5.22
N ASP A 150 -2.24 13.61 4.30
CA ASP A 150 -3.16 12.47 4.19
C ASP A 150 -2.53 11.14 4.65
N ASN A 151 -3.39 10.13 4.82
CA ASN A 151 -2.99 8.75 5.01
C ASN A 151 -3.81 7.87 4.05
N ILE A 152 -3.14 7.29 3.06
CA ILE A 152 -3.75 6.58 1.94
C ILE A 152 -3.16 5.17 1.85
N SER A 153 -4.02 4.19 1.65
CA SER A 153 -3.68 2.86 1.14
C SER A 153 -4.32 2.74 -0.24
N GLY A 154 -3.66 2.04 -1.16
CA GLY A 154 -4.29 1.44 -2.33
C GLY A 154 -5.17 0.26 -1.88
N GLY A 155 -4.73 -0.96 -2.14
CA GLY A 155 -5.15 -2.12 -1.33
C GLY A 155 -4.66 -3.46 -1.88
N THR A 156 -5.00 -3.74 -3.13
CA THR A 156 -4.56 -4.89 -3.92
C THR A 156 -4.76 -4.53 -5.39
N GLY A 157 -3.82 -4.83 -6.28
CA GLY A 157 -3.93 -4.48 -7.71
C GLY A 157 -2.80 -3.56 -8.17
N GLU A 158 -2.94 -2.96 -9.35
CA GLU A 158 -1.96 -2.02 -9.93
C GLU A 158 -2.38 -0.56 -9.58
N ASP A 159 -2.28 -0.14 -8.31
CA ASP A 159 -2.79 1.15 -7.84
C ASP A 159 -2.03 2.36 -8.43
N THR A 160 -2.62 3.55 -8.31
CA THR A 160 -1.91 4.81 -8.61
C THR A 160 -2.25 5.90 -7.59
N ILE A 161 -1.32 6.17 -6.67
CA ILE A 161 -1.56 6.97 -5.47
C ILE A 161 -0.81 8.31 -5.55
N ILE A 162 -1.49 9.44 -5.33
CA ILE A 162 -0.86 10.77 -5.35
C ILE A 162 -1.24 11.61 -4.12
N GLY A 163 -0.27 11.95 -3.26
CA GLY A 163 -0.48 12.73 -2.03
C GLY A 163 -0.74 14.23 -2.25
N LEU A 164 -0.02 14.86 -3.18
CA LEU A 164 -0.10 16.27 -3.61
C LEU A 164 0.70 17.31 -2.77
N ASN A 165 0.34 17.61 -1.52
CA ASN A 165 0.98 18.67 -0.71
C ASN A 165 0.78 18.52 0.82
N ASP A 166 1.76 19.03 1.59
CA ASP A 166 1.99 18.75 3.02
C ASP A 166 2.55 17.31 3.18
N ALA A 167 2.71 16.79 4.40
CA ALA A 167 3.50 15.56 4.64
C ALA A 167 2.62 14.31 4.69
N ASP A 168 2.66 13.50 3.64
CA ASP A 168 1.73 12.39 3.40
C ASP A 168 2.28 11.04 3.83
N THR A 169 1.38 10.07 4.05
CA THR A 169 1.74 8.65 4.23
C THR A 169 0.95 7.83 3.22
N LEU A 170 1.65 7.28 2.23
CA LEU A 170 1.09 6.56 1.10
C LEU A 170 1.59 5.12 1.15
N VAL A 171 0.68 4.15 1.06
CA VAL A 171 0.97 2.73 0.99
C VAL A 171 0.30 2.17 -0.25
N GLY A 172 0.99 1.34 -1.01
CA GLY A 172 0.43 0.52 -2.09
C GLY A 172 -0.52 -0.54 -1.53
N SER A 173 -0.26 -1.81 -1.78
CA SER A 173 -0.06 -2.82 -0.70
C SER A 173 0.25 -4.23 -1.20
N ALA A 174 -0.16 -4.58 -2.42
CA ALA A 174 0.11 -5.87 -3.07
C ALA A 174 -0.26 -5.79 -4.56
N GLY A 175 0.74 -5.83 -5.43
CA GLY A 175 0.63 -5.54 -6.86
C GLY A 175 1.46 -4.31 -7.27
N ASP A 176 1.74 -4.19 -8.57
CA ASP A 176 2.70 -3.22 -9.13
C ASP A 176 2.19 -1.75 -9.04
N ASP A 177 2.50 -1.00 -7.96
CA ASP A 177 1.86 0.31 -7.66
C ASP A 177 2.65 1.58 -8.10
N GLU A 178 2.00 2.59 -8.73
CA GLU A 178 2.58 3.94 -9.00
C GLU A 178 2.30 4.91 -7.82
N ILE A 179 3.27 5.15 -6.94
CA ILE A 179 3.10 5.94 -5.71
C ILE A 179 3.86 7.27 -5.74
N ILE A 180 3.17 8.40 -5.50
CA ILE A 180 3.70 9.75 -5.76
C ILE A 180 3.42 10.77 -4.62
N GLY A 181 4.39 11.05 -3.76
CA GLY A 181 4.27 12.06 -2.69
C GLY A 181 4.05 13.49 -3.21
N SER A 182 4.82 13.89 -4.22
CA SER A 182 4.76 15.18 -4.93
C SER A 182 5.26 16.43 -4.18
N ARG A 183 4.89 16.68 -2.91
CA ARG A 183 5.39 17.84 -2.12
C ARG A 183 5.15 17.75 -0.60
N GLY A 184 6.05 17.11 0.11
CA GLY A 184 6.00 17.19 1.57
C GLY A 184 7.29 16.91 2.29
N ASN A 185 7.22 15.88 3.14
CA ASN A 185 8.33 15.15 3.76
C ASN A 185 7.74 13.75 3.95
N ASP A 186 7.54 13.08 2.81
CA ASP A 186 6.49 12.08 2.65
C ASP A 186 6.98 10.71 3.10
N SER A 187 6.07 9.75 3.27
CA SER A 187 6.41 8.37 3.61
C SER A 187 5.67 7.42 2.69
N LEU A 188 6.37 6.98 1.65
CA LEU A 188 5.91 6.06 0.63
C LEU A 188 6.34 4.65 1.01
N PHE A 189 5.42 3.71 0.85
CA PHE A 189 5.62 2.29 1.02
C PHE A 189 4.99 1.60 -0.20
N GLY A 190 5.75 0.77 -0.92
CA GLY A 190 5.26 -0.11 -1.99
C GLY A 190 4.36 -1.21 -1.42
N LYS A 191 4.76 -2.49 -1.50
CA LYS A 191 4.79 -3.45 -0.36
C LYS A 191 5.20 -4.88 -0.76
N GLU A 192 4.50 -5.44 -1.73
CA GLU A 192 4.57 -6.83 -2.21
C GLU A 192 4.33 -6.75 -3.74
N ASP A 193 5.17 -7.39 -4.55
CA ASP A 193 5.28 -7.22 -6.02
C ASP A 193 6.00 -5.91 -6.46
N ASP A 194 6.07 -5.57 -7.76
CA ASP A 194 7.11 -4.68 -8.34
C ASP A 194 6.68 -3.17 -8.41
N ASP A 195 7.09 -2.30 -7.47
CA ASP A 195 6.55 -0.94 -7.30
C ASP A 195 7.32 0.24 -7.99
N GLU A 196 6.63 1.34 -8.38
CA GLU A 196 7.24 2.63 -8.80
C GLU A 196 7.00 3.77 -7.79
N LEU A 197 8.03 4.19 -7.04
CA LEU A 197 7.92 5.20 -5.97
C LEU A 197 8.58 6.54 -6.32
N GLN A 198 7.83 7.65 -6.27
CA GLN A 198 8.31 9.01 -6.56
C GLN A 198 8.02 10.02 -5.41
N GLY A 199 9.02 10.38 -4.59
CA GLY A 199 8.88 11.41 -3.54
C GLY A 199 8.73 12.83 -4.12
N ARG A 200 9.61 13.15 -5.08
CA ARG A 200 9.69 14.37 -5.91
C ARG A 200 10.13 15.67 -5.24
N GLN A 201 9.74 16.00 -4.00
CA GLN A 201 9.89 17.38 -3.50
C GLN A 201 9.73 17.56 -1.97
N GLY A 202 10.55 16.89 -1.16
CA GLY A 202 10.49 17.03 0.30
C GLY A 202 11.79 16.76 1.06
N ASN A 203 11.73 15.81 1.98
CA ASN A 203 12.85 15.12 2.65
C ASN A 203 12.28 13.76 3.01
N ASP A 204 12.14 12.94 1.98
CA ASP A 204 11.10 11.91 1.89
C ASP A 204 11.65 10.55 2.38
N HIS A 205 10.76 9.68 2.82
CA HIS A 205 11.08 8.29 3.14
C HIS A 205 10.39 7.39 2.12
N LEU A 206 11.16 6.57 1.43
CA LEU A 206 10.73 5.67 0.39
C LEU A 206 11.21 4.27 0.78
N PHE A 207 10.25 3.35 0.90
CA PHE A 207 10.46 1.93 1.09
C PHE A 207 9.69 1.26 -0.02
N GLY A 208 10.31 0.46 -0.87
CA GLY A 208 9.57 -0.35 -1.83
C GLY A 208 8.90 -1.54 -1.14
N GLY A 209 9.26 -2.75 -1.53
CA GLY A 209 8.61 -3.95 -1.05
C GLY A 209 9.49 -5.18 -0.95
N ASP A 210 8.82 -6.33 -0.98
CA ASP A 210 9.38 -7.58 -1.49
C ASP A 210 9.04 -7.62 -3.02
N GLY A 211 9.95 -7.15 -3.89
CA GLY A 211 9.73 -6.94 -5.35
C GLY A 211 10.92 -6.26 -6.05
N ASP A 212 10.97 -6.18 -7.39
CA ASP A 212 12.04 -5.52 -8.18
C ASP A 212 11.73 -4.01 -8.39
N ASP A 213 11.85 -3.17 -7.35
CA ASP A 213 11.32 -1.79 -7.29
C ASP A 213 12.03 -0.71 -8.18
N GLU A 214 11.34 0.32 -8.68
CA GLU A 214 11.95 1.58 -9.19
C GLU A 214 11.65 2.79 -8.26
N ILE A 215 12.68 3.31 -7.58
CA ILE A 215 12.51 4.31 -6.51
C ILE A 215 13.29 5.62 -6.77
N ASN A 216 12.58 6.75 -6.75
CA ASN A 216 13.10 8.09 -6.98
C ASN A 216 12.77 9.08 -5.83
N GLY A 217 13.77 9.49 -5.05
CA GLY A 217 13.64 10.54 -4.03
C GLY A 217 13.34 11.90 -4.65
N GLY A 218 14.27 12.43 -5.44
CA GLY A 218 14.04 13.47 -6.44
C GLY A 218 14.56 14.87 -6.07
N GLN A 219 13.97 15.53 -5.07
CA GLN A 219 14.46 16.82 -4.55
C GLN A 219 14.24 16.91 -3.04
N GLY A 220 15.19 16.40 -2.25
CA GLY A 220 15.08 16.50 -0.81
C GLY A 220 16.37 16.21 -0.05
N ARG A 221 16.28 15.23 0.85
CA ARG A 221 17.36 14.61 1.65
C ARG A 221 16.88 13.24 2.03
N ASP A 222 16.71 12.45 1.00
CA ASP A 222 15.69 11.41 0.97
C ASP A 222 16.27 10.12 1.54
N ARG A 223 15.40 9.23 1.98
CA ARG A 223 15.78 7.94 2.56
C ARG A 223 15.15 6.85 1.76
N ILE A 224 16.00 6.08 1.11
CA ILE A 224 15.60 5.07 0.14
C ILE A 224 16.05 3.72 0.67
N ASN A 225 15.11 2.80 0.74
CA ASN A 225 15.30 1.38 0.87
C ASN A 225 14.42 0.80 -0.25
N GLY A 226 14.94 -0.05 -1.13
CA GLY A 226 14.05 -0.93 -1.89
C GLY A 226 13.58 -2.02 -0.92
N GLY A 227 14.13 -3.22 -1.05
CA GLY A 227 13.90 -4.26 -0.06
C GLY A 227 14.59 -5.58 -0.38
N PRO A 228 13.84 -6.68 -0.40
CA PRO A 228 14.24 -7.92 -1.07
C PRO A 228 13.97 -7.88 -2.59
N GLY A 229 14.93 -7.42 -3.40
CA GLY A 229 14.73 -7.29 -4.85
C GLY A 229 15.94 -6.82 -5.68
N PHE A 230 15.78 -6.74 -7.00
CA PHE A 230 16.75 -6.13 -7.93
C PHE A 230 16.48 -4.63 -8.18
N ASP A 231 16.38 -3.89 -7.07
CA ASP A 231 15.85 -2.53 -7.02
C ASP A 231 16.66 -1.51 -7.84
N THR A 232 15.99 -0.57 -8.49
CA THR A 232 16.58 0.55 -9.22
C THR A 232 16.39 1.85 -8.44
N LEU A 233 17.45 2.35 -7.83
CA LEU A 233 17.39 3.45 -6.85
C LEU A 233 17.99 4.75 -7.39
N SER A 234 17.34 5.90 -7.10
CA SER A 234 17.80 7.25 -7.43
C SER A 234 17.51 8.22 -6.29
N GLY A 235 18.56 8.86 -5.75
CA GLY A 235 18.41 9.93 -4.75
C GLY A 235 17.93 11.24 -5.39
N GLY A 236 18.41 11.51 -6.60
CA GLY A 236 18.05 12.66 -7.41
C GLY A 236 18.88 13.90 -7.11
N ALA A 237 18.50 14.65 -6.07
CA ALA A 237 19.08 15.97 -5.83
C ALA A 237 19.04 16.44 -4.37
N SER A 238 19.91 15.90 -3.53
CA SER A 238 20.86 16.66 -2.70
C SER A 238 21.79 15.69 -1.97
N ILE A 239 21.46 15.32 -0.72
CA ILE A 239 22.29 14.47 0.13
C ILE A 239 21.35 13.43 0.71
N ASP A 240 21.37 12.28 0.06
CA ASP A 240 20.36 11.25 0.18
C ASP A 240 20.99 10.01 0.85
N ILE A 241 20.16 9.14 1.42
CA ILE A 241 20.59 8.00 2.22
C ILE A 241 19.95 6.73 1.70
N PHE A 242 20.76 5.89 1.06
CA PHE A 242 20.41 4.53 0.66
C PHE A 242 20.59 3.61 1.88
N ILE A 243 19.61 2.76 2.18
CA ILE A 243 19.49 2.05 3.44
C ILE A 243 19.40 0.54 3.18
N TYR A 244 20.31 -0.21 3.79
CA TYR A 244 20.36 -1.67 3.74
C TYR A 244 20.05 -2.24 5.14
N ASN A 245 18.82 -2.72 5.34
CA ASN A 245 18.39 -3.38 6.58
C ASN A 245 17.41 -4.56 6.35
N SER A 246 17.92 -5.73 5.95
CA SER A 246 17.14 -6.96 6.14
C SER A 246 16.95 -7.24 7.64
N ASN A 247 15.74 -7.64 8.06
CA ASN A 247 15.50 -8.21 9.39
C ASN A 247 15.90 -9.71 9.47
N GLN A 248 16.55 -10.20 8.42
CA GLN A 248 17.04 -11.56 8.20
C GLN A 248 18.58 -11.53 8.10
N PRO A 249 19.26 -12.70 8.06
CA PRO A 249 20.64 -12.75 7.59
C PRO A 249 20.74 -12.29 6.12
N PHE A 250 21.95 -11.97 5.66
CA PHE A 250 22.21 -11.71 4.25
C PHE A 250 22.42 -13.07 3.53
N GLU A 251 21.33 -13.70 3.09
CA GLU A 251 21.35 -14.96 2.31
C GLU A 251 21.37 -14.61 0.80
N GLU A 252 22.27 -15.22 0.02
CA GLU A 252 22.56 -14.84 -1.39
C GLU A 252 21.37 -15.02 -2.38
N GLU A 253 20.28 -15.66 -1.97
CA GLU A 253 19.11 -15.95 -2.84
C GLU A 253 17.91 -15.01 -2.59
N ASP A 254 17.95 -14.16 -1.55
CA ASP A 254 16.75 -13.59 -0.90
C ASP A 254 16.74 -12.04 -0.79
N LEU A 255 17.69 -11.32 -1.42
CA LEU A 255 17.82 -9.85 -1.35
C LEU A 255 18.18 -9.16 -2.69
N GLY A 256 18.28 -9.91 -3.79
CA GLY A 256 18.69 -9.37 -5.09
C GLY A 256 20.03 -8.59 -5.07
N ILE A 257 20.14 -7.58 -5.93
CA ILE A 257 21.27 -6.64 -6.02
C ILE A 257 20.75 -5.30 -6.55
N ASP A 258 20.67 -4.29 -5.69
CA ASP A 258 20.24 -2.95 -6.07
C ASP A 258 21.19 -2.29 -7.10
N LEU A 259 20.63 -1.45 -7.96
CA LEU A 259 21.36 -0.52 -8.82
C LEU A 259 21.09 0.94 -8.35
N ILE A 260 22.06 1.54 -7.65
CA ILE A 260 22.01 2.97 -7.35
C ILE A 260 22.52 3.75 -8.57
N THR A 261 21.59 4.41 -9.25
CA THR A 261 21.77 4.98 -10.60
C THR A 261 22.48 6.34 -10.64
N ASP A 262 22.49 7.10 -9.55
CA ASP A 262 22.91 8.50 -9.56
C ASP A 262 23.82 8.94 -8.39
N PHE A 263 24.34 8.00 -7.61
CA PHE A 263 25.10 8.23 -6.37
C PHE A 263 26.14 9.36 -6.50
N GLN A 264 25.97 10.44 -5.74
CA GLN A 264 26.77 11.66 -5.81
C GLN A 264 27.74 11.70 -4.62
N PRO A 265 28.96 11.11 -4.71
CA PRO A 265 29.78 10.85 -3.54
C PRO A 265 30.35 12.11 -2.87
N ASP A 266 30.34 13.29 -3.52
CA ASP A 266 30.64 14.57 -2.88
C ASP A 266 30.07 15.75 -3.68
N LEU A 267 29.12 16.49 -3.10
CA LEU A 267 28.58 17.72 -3.68
C LEU A 267 29.52 18.93 -3.52
N ARG A 268 30.48 18.90 -2.59
CA ARG A 268 31.31 20.04 -2.18
C ARG A 268 32.77 19.66 -1.93
N PRO A 269 33.51 19.29 -2.99
CA PRO A 269 34.96 18.96 -2.92
C PRO A 269 35.88 20.16 -2.62
N ASP A 270 35.34 21.29 -2.14
CA ASP A 270 36.10 22.42 -1.57
C ASP A 270 35.86 22.65 -0.06
N GLU A 271 34.94 21.94 0.59
CA GLU A 271 34.88 21.79 2.05
C GLU A 271 35.55 20.45 2.48
N ALA A 272 35.40 20.01 3.74
CA ALA A 272 36.18 18.87 4.27
C ALA A 272 35.30 17.81 4.94
N GLY A 273 35.57 16.54 4.60
CA GLY A 273 34.71 15.40 4.91
C GLY A 273 33.60 15.25 3.88
N ASN A 274 33.04 14.04 3.79
CA ASN A 274 32.03 13.75 2.79
C ASN A 274 30.74 14.56 2.99
N GLN A 275 30.24 15.15 1.90
CA GLN A 275 28.99 15.93 1.83
C GLN A 275 28.15 15.55 0.62
N GLY A 276 28.32 14.32 0.13
CA GLY A 276 27.48 13.66 -0.85
C GLY A 276 26.64 12.56 -0.21
N ASP A 277 26.11 11.70 -1.05
CA ASP A 277 25.18 10.64 -0.68
C ASP A 277 25.85 9.56 0.16
N ARG A 278 25.00 8.85 0.94
CA ARG A 278 25.48 7.96 1.98
C ARG A 278 24.76 6.62 1.99
N ILE A 279 25.51 5.57 2.26
CA ILE A 279 25.02 4.19 2.36
C ILE A 279 24.95 3.83 3.83
N LEU A 280 23.75 3.54 4.33
CA LEU A 280 23.50 3.15 5.71
C LEU A 280 23.37 1.64 5.80
N LEU A 281 24.27 1.02 6.57
CA LEU A 281 24.31 -0.41 6.83
C LEU A 281 23.82 -0.66 8.27
N ASP A 282 22.72 -1.40 8.47
CA ASP A 282 22.27 -1.75 9.83
C ASP A 282 22.93 -3.06 10.32
N ARG A 283 23.41 -3.08 11.57
CA ARG A 283 24.04 -4.27 12.16
C ARG A 283 23.05 -5.41 12.44
N SER A 284 21.75 -5.26 12.17
CA SER A 284 20.83 -6.40 12.07
C SER A 284 21.22 -7.36 10.94
N SER A 285 21.69 -6.82 9.81
CA SER A 285 22.05 -7.56 8.59
C SER A 285 23.57 -7.74 8.50
N PHE A 286 24.32 -6.63 8.62
CA PHE A 286 25.78 -6.59 8.51
C PHE A 286 26.43 -6.92 9.87
N THR A 287 26.12 -8.12 10.36
CA THR A 287 26.34 -8.53 11.76
C THR A 287 27.81 -8.65 12.18
N ASP A 288 28.74 -8.83 11.24
CA ASP A 288 30.18 -8.95 11.55
C ASP A 288 30.92 -7.60 11.66
N LEU A 289 30.27 -6.46 11.35
CA LEU A 289 30.91 -5.13 11.39
C LEU A 289 31.34 -4.73 12.82
N GLU A 290 32.62 -4.93 13.15
CA GLU A 290 33.16 -4.70 14.50
C GLU A 290 33.14 -3.22 14.95
N SER A 291 33.16 -2.26 14.02
CA SER A 291 33.24 -0.83 14.35
C SER A 291 31.99 -0.31 15.07
N ASN A 292 32.21 0.07 16.34
CA ASN A 292 31.22 0.72 17.21
C ASN A 292 31.16 2.25 17.01
N ALA A 293 31.65 2.76 15.87
CA ALA A 293 31.60 4.18 15.54
C ALA A 293 30.27 4.53 14.85
N GLY A 294 29.60 5.58 15.32
CA GLY A 294 28.34 6.07 14.71
C GLY A 294 28.53 6.92 13.45
N ILE A 295 29.74 6.96 12.90
CA ILE A 295 30.20 7.63 11.67
C ILE A 295 31.59 7.06 11.34
N GLY A 296 31.77 6.54 10.12
CA GLY A 296 33.03 5.97 9.64
C GLY A 296 33.32 4.54 10.13
N PHE A 297 34.02 3.79 9.29
CA PHE A 297 34.50 2.42 9.57
C PHE A 297 35.71 2.41 10.52
N SER A 298 36.13 1.22 10.96
CA SER A 298 37.49 1.00 11.44
C SER A 298 38.43 0.87 10.24
N VAL A 299 39.13 1.96 9.91
CA VAL A 299 40.13 2.02 8.82
C VAL A 299 41.13 0.86 8.95
N ASP A 300 41.46 0.23 7.82
CA ASP A 300 42.27 -1.00 7.67
C ASP A 300 41.60 -2.32 8.11
N SER A 301 40.33 -2.36 8.56
CA SER A 301 39.63 -3.65 8.87
C SER A 301 38.24 -3.83 8.27
N ASP A 302 37.46 -2.77 8.06
CA ASP A 302 36.04 -2.94 7.71
C ASP A 302 35.67 -2.48 6.29
N PHE A 303 36.56 -1.75 5.61
CA PHE A 303 36.33 -1.23 4.26
C PHE A 303 37.61 -1.23 3.41
N GLU A 304 37.52 -1.74 2.18
CA GLU A 304 38.59 -1.71 1.17
C GLU A 304 38.06 -1.31 -0.22
N ILE A 305 38.95 -0.70 -1.03
CA ILE A 305 38.69 -0.39 -2.45
C ILE A 305 39.70 -1.18 -3.30
N VAL A 306 39.20 -1.97 -4.24
CA VAL A 306 40.01 -2.77 -5.18
C VAL A 306 39.86 -2.26 -6.61
N ALA A 307 40.85 -2.54 -7.46
CA ALA A 307 40.91 -1.99 -8.83
C ALA A 307 40.28 -2.90 -9.89
N THR A 308 39.95 -4.14 -9.54
CA THR A 308 39.30 -5.14 -10.40
C THR A 308 38.44 -6.11 -9.58
N ASP A 309 37.43 -6.72 -10.18
CA ASP A 309 36.55 -7.68 -9.48
C ASP A 309 37.31 -8.94 -8.99
N ASP A 310 38.37 -9.35 -9.72
CA ASP A 310 39.24 -10.47 -9.33
C ASP A 310 39.93 -10.23 -7.96
N GLU A 311 40.25 -8.97 -7.63
CA GLU A 311 40.99 -8.58 -6.41
C GLU A 311 40.13 -8.64 -5.13
N VAL A 312 38.79 -8.65 -5.23
CA VAL A 312 37.88 -8.77 -4.06
C VAL A 312 38.18 -10.03 -3.24
N SER A 313 38.56 -11.12 -3.92
CA SER A 313 38.83 -12.42 -3.29
C SER A 313 40.14 -12.50 -2.48
N ASP A 314 41.02 -11.50 -2.61
CA ASP A 314 42.26 -11.36 -1.83
C ASP A 314 42.09 -10.38 -0.63
N SER A 315 40.89 -9.83 -0.40
CA SER A 315 40.61 -8.86 0.68
C SER A 315 40.35 -9.51 2.06
N ASP A 316 40.82 -8.82 3.11
CA ASP A 316 40.56 -9.10 4.53
C ASP A 316 39.51 -8.12 5.14
N ALA A 317 38.81 -7.32 4.32
CA ALA A 317 37.85 -6.29 4.77
C ALA A 317 36.39 -6.75 4.69
N PHE A 318 35.54 -6.30 5.63
CA PHE A 318 34.12 -6.68 5.66
C PHE A 318 33.29 -6.10 4.49
N ILE A 319 33.57 -4.86 4.06
CA ILE A 319 32.92 -4.24 2.90
C ILE A 319 33.99 -3.95 1.85
N VAL A 320 33.76 -4.38 0.61
CA VAL A 320 34.70 -4.15 -0.51
C VAL A 320 34.00 -3.42 -1.64
N TYR A 321 34.67 -2.46 -2.26
CA TYR A 321 34.20 -1.73 -3.44
C TYR A 321 35.13 -1.95 -4.63
N SER A 322 34.58 -2.26 -5.80
CA SER A 322 35.36 -2.44 -7.04
C SER A 322 35.28 -1.20 -7.94
N GLU A 323 36.43 -0.58 -8.24
CA GLU A 323 36.53 0.52 -9.23
C GLU A 323 36.33 0.06 -10.69
N GLU A 324 36.26 -1.26 -10.97
CA GLU A 324 36.01 -1.78 -12.32
C GLU A 324 34.52 -1.88 -12.66
N SER A 325 33.69 -2.27 -11.68
CA SER A 325 32.26 -2.59 -11.85
C SER A 325 31.32 -1.67 -11.10
N GLY A 326 31.78 -1.00 -10.04
CA GLY A 326 30.92 -0.26 -9.11
C GLY A 326 30.20 -1.16 -8.09
N PHE A 327 30.48 -2.47 -8.05
CA PHE A 327 29.85 -3.38 -7.08
C PHE A 327 30.36 -3.15 -5.65
N LEU A 328 29.43 -3.30 -4.71
CA LEU A 328 29.66 -3.35 -3.26
C LEU A 328 29.41 -4.76 -2.74
N PHE A 329 30.42 -5.31 -2.08
CA PHE A 329 30.45 -6.67 -1.55
C PHE A 329 30.47 -6.66 -0.02
N TYR A 330 29.84 -7.66 0.61
CA TYR A 330 29.95 -7.97 2.02
C TYR A 330 30.65 -9.33 2.22
N LEU A 331 31.81 -9.32 2.89
CA LEU A 331 32.62 -10.51 3.19
C LEU A 331 32.38 -10.97 4.63
N ALA A 332 31.35 -11.79 4.83
CA ALA A 332 31.03 -12.36 6.13
C ALA A 332 32.22 -13.09 6.76
N GLY A 333 32.46 -12.83 8.05
CA GLY A 333 33.62 -13.35 8.79
C GLY A 333 34.97 -12.69 8.50
N GLY A 334 35.05 -11.68 7.62
CA GLY A 334 36.24 -10.81 7.46
C GLY A 334 37.39 -11.42 6.65
N ASN A 335 37.10 -12.40 5.79
CA ASN A 335 37.97 -12.87 4.72
C ASN A 335 37.12 -13.65 3.70
N PHE A 336 37.59 -13.78 2.45
CA PHE A 336 36.94 -14.67 1.48
C PHE A 336 37.01 -16.14 1.93
N ASN A 337 35.94 -16.63 2.55
CA ASN A 337 35.80 -18.04 2.99
C ASN A 337 35.10 -18.93 1.93
N GLY A 338 34.50 -18.33 0.91
CA GLY A 338 33.73 -18.98 -0.14
C GLY A 338 32.36 -18.36 -0.38
N ASP A 339 31.88 -17.58 0.59
CA ASP A 339 30.61 -16.84 0.58
C ASP A 339 30.91 -15.39 0.15
N LEU A 340 30.15 -14.81 -0.80
CA LEU A 340 30.46 -13.54 -1.47
C LEU A 340 29.17 -12.80 -1.85
N SER A 341 28.53 -12.17 -0.88
CA SER A 341 27.31 -11.40 -1.11
C SER A 341 27.63 -10.06 -1.76
N ILE A 342 27.20 -9.85 -3.00
CA ILE A 342 27.00 -8.50 -3.56
C ILE A 342 25.70 -7.98 -2.95
N PHE A 343 25.65 -6.69 -2.57
CA PHE A 343 24.44 -6.06 -2.05
C PHE A 343 24.00 -4.80 -2.80
N ALA A 344 24.88 -4.22 -3.62
CA ALA A 344 24.53 -3.06 -4.45
C ALA A 344 25.54 -2.86 -5.59
N GLN A 345 25.13 -2.13 -6.63
CA GLN A 345 25.98 -1.55 -7.66
C GLN A 345 25.79 -0.04 -7.72
N LEU A 346 26.89 0.72 -7.84
CA LEU A 346 26.88 2.16 -8.08
C LEU A 346 27.14 2.42 -9.58
N ASP A 347 26.17 2.95 -10.33
CA ASP A 347 26.33 3.16 -11.78
C ASP A 347 27.50 4.11 -12.09
N GLY A 348 28.23 3.81 -13.16
CA GLY A 348 29.40 4.55 -13.59
C GLY A 348 30.65 4.40 -12.71
N ALA A 349 30.61 3.57 -11.66
CA ALA A 349 31.70 3.33 -10.71
C ALA A 349 32.32 4.63 -10.12
N PRO A 350 31.56 5.42 -9.34
CA PRO A 350 32.03 6.66 -8.73
C PRO A 350 33.20 6.46 -7.77
N THR A 351 34.04 7.48 -7.59
CA THR A 351 35.10 7.45 -6.56
C THR A 351 34.50 7.72 -5.18
N ILE A 352 34.39 6.68 -4.35
CA ILE A 352 33.83 6.73 -2.99
C ILE A 352 34.93 6.64 -1.90
N THR A 353 34.54 6.77 -0.64
CA THR A 353 35.41 6.65 0.55
C THR A 353 34.64 6.08 1.74
N GLU A 354 35.33 5.68 2.81
CA GLU A 354 34.70 5.23 4.07
C GLU A 354 33.71 6.26 4.68
N ASP A 355 33.91 7.57 4.45
CA ASP A 355 33.01 8.64 4.92
C ASP A 355 31.61 8.59 4.23
N ASN A 356 31.49 7.93 3.06
CA ASN A 356 30.19 7.69 2.40
C ASN A 356 29.31 6.74 3.22
N PHE A 357 29.86 5.96 4.15
CA PHE A 357 29.09 4.94 4.87
C PHE A 357 28.62 5.40 6.25
N GLN A 358 27.53 4.82 6.72
CA GLN A 358 27.05 4.94 8.09
C GLN A 358 26.63 3.57 8.63
N ILE A 359 27.25 3.13 9.71
CA ILE A 359 26.85 1.90 10.41
C ILE A 359 25.90 2.27 11.55
N ARG A 360 24.76 1.60 11.63
CA ARG A 360 23.73 1.86 12.66
C ARG A 360 23.84 0.93 13.86
#